data_AF-A0A7J4U2K7-F1
#
_entry.id   AF-A0A7J4U2K7-F1
#
_cell.length_a   1.000
_cell.length_b   1.000
_cell.length_c   1.000
_cell.angle_alpha   90.00
_cell.angle_beta   90.00
_cell.angle_gamma   90.00
#
_symmetry.space_group_name_H-M   'P 1'
#
loop_
_entity.id
_entity.type
_entity.pdbx_description
1 polymer ?
#
loop_
_entity_poly.entity_id
_entity_poly.type
_entity_poly.pdbx_seq_one_letter_code
_entity_poly.pdbx_strand_id
1 'polypeptide(L)' 'TPSKLLGLSSLRIDTGSADLDATFLERRFVKVLQGFRTTRVMRVHGA' A
#
# COMPACT_ATOMS: atom_id res chain seq x y z
N THR A 1 4.13 -4.37 -15.23
CA THR A 1 4.24 -5.85 -15.19
C THR A 1 4.34 -6.29 -13.74
N PRO A 2 3.81 -7.48 -13.38
CA PRO A 2 3.92 -8.00 -12.02
C PRO A 2 5.37 -8.02 -11.49
N SER A 3 6.35 -8.24 -12.38
CA SER A 3 7.78 -8.21 -12.06
C SER A 3 8.29 -6.87 -11.51
N LYS A 4 7.74 -5.73 -11.98
CA LYS A 4 8.12 -4.39 -11.49
C LYS A 4 7.66 -4.11 -10.06
N LEU A 5 6.67 -4.86 -9.57
CA LEU A 5 6.06 -4.66 -8.24
C LEU A 5 6.69 -5.59 -7.17
N LEU A 6 7.49 -6.59 -7.58
CA LEU A 6 8.17 -7.50 -6.65
C LEU A 6 9.18 -6.79 -5.75
N GLY A 7 9.88 -5.77 -6.28
CA GLY A 7 10.88 -5.01 -5.54
C GLY A 7 10.32 -3.94 -4.61
N LEU A 8 9.00 -3.69 -4.63
CA LEU A 8 8.39 -2.70 -3.74
C LEU A 8 8.25 -3.27 -2.33
N SER A 9 8.70 -2.48 -1.35
CA SER A 9 8.63 -2.78 0.08
C SER A 9 7.62 -1.90 0.83
N SER A 10 7.22 -0.78 0.23
CA SER A 10 6.26 0.16 0.80
C SER A 10 5.36 0.82 -0.22
N LEU A 11 4.25 1.38 0.25
CA LEU A 11 3.23 2.04 -0.55
C LEU A 11 2.98 3.45 -0.03
N ARG A 12 2.89 4.41 -0.95
CA ARG A 12 2.43 5.76 -0.65
C ARG A 12 0.91 5.78 -0.67
N ILE A 13 0.31 6.41 0.34
CA ILE A 13 -1.13 6.65 0.39
C ILE A 13 -1.40 8.09 -0.01
N ASP A 14 -2.33 8.26 -0.93
CA ASP A 14 -2.82 9.55 -1.43
C ASP A 14 -4.26 9.33 -1.91
N THR A 15 -5.22 9.42 -0.98
CA THR A 15 -6.64 9.19 -1.28
C THR A 15 -7.40 10.49 -1.59
N GLY A 16 -6.73 11.64 -1.43
CA GLY A 16 -7.35 12.96 -1.50
C GLY A 16 -8.19 13.34 -0.27
N SER A 17 -8.28 12.47 0.74
CA SER A 17 -8.95 12.73 2.02
C SER A 17 -7.97 12.53 3.18
N ALA A 18 -7.75 13.58 3.96
CA ALA A 18 -6.81 13.55 5.08
C ALA A 18 -7.18 12.51 6.16
N ASP A 19 -8.48 12.36 6.46
CA ASP A 19 -8.96 11.42 7.47
C ASP A 19 -8.73 9.96 7.05
N LEU A 20 -8.94 9.69 5.76
CA LEU A 20 -8.74 8.35 5.20
C LEU A 20 -7.24 8.01 5.11
N ASP A 21 -6.43 8.97 4.70
CA ASP A 21 -4.97 8.83 4.69
C ASP A 21 -4.45 8.55 6.10
N ALA A 22 -4.89 9.31 7.10
CA ALA A 22 -4.56 9.09 8.51
C ALA A 22 -4.95 7.68 8.96
N THR A 23 -6.14 7.21 8.61
CA THR A 23 -6.63 5.86 8.94
C THR A 23 -5.70 4.77 8.39
N PHE A 24 -5.20 4.92 7.16
CA PHE A 24 -4.26 3.97 6.58
C PHE A 24 -2.88 4.05 7.26
N LEU A 25 -2.39 5.26 7.53
CA LEU A 25 -1.10 5.49 8.18
C LEU A 25 -1.05 4.94 9.61
N GLU A 26 -2.14 5.05 10.37
CA GLU A 26 -2.28 4.48 11.72
C GLU A 26 -2.15 2.95 11.72
N ARG A 27 -2.71 2.29 10.69
CA ARG A 27 -2.66 0.82 10.54
C ARG A 27 -1.26 0.31 10.16
N ARG A 28 -0.38 1.18 9.64
CA ARG A 28 1.04 0.95 9.26
C ARG A 28 1.29 -0.08 8.17
N PHE A 29 0.40 -1.05 7.98
CA PHE A 29 0.50 -2.13 7.01
C PHE A 29 -0.85 -2.38 6.36
N VAL A 30 -0.82 -2.69 5.07
CA VAL A 30 -2.01 -3.02 4.28
C VAL A 30 -1.79 -4.30 3.50
N LYS A 31 -2.88 -5.02 3.28
CA LYS A 31 -2.90 -6.22 2.43
C LYS A 31 -3.24 -5.80 1.02
N VAL A 32 -2.35 -6.07 0.06
CA VAL A 32 -2.50 -5.67 -1.34
C VAL A 32 -2.50 -6.89 -2.25
N LEU A 33 -3.41 -6.90 -3.21
CA LEU A 33 -3.44 -7.86 -4.30
C LEU A 33 -2.58 -7.33 -5.46
N GLN A 34 -1.48 -8.01 -5.75
CA GLN A 34 -0.60 -7.73 -6.87
C GLN A 34 -0.97 -8.66 -8.04
N GLY A 35 -1.46 -8.06 -9.12
CA GLY A 35 -2.04 -8.81 -10.24
C GLY A 35 -3.37 -9.44 -9.83
N PHE A 36 -3.50 -10.76 -9.98
CA PHE A 36 -4.76 -11.49 -9.78
C PHE A 36 -4.65 -12.69 -8.81
N ARG A 37 -3.47 -12.90 -8.21
CA ARG A 37 -3.20 -14.09 -7.37
C ARG A 37 -2.39 -13.79 -6.12
N THR A 38 -1.47 -12.83 -6.20
CA THR A 38 -0.48 -12.65 -5.13
C THR A 38 -0.96 -11.61 -4.15
N THR A 39 -1.14 -12.00 -2.90
CA THR A 39 -1.42 -11.07 -1.81
C THR A 39 -0.14 -10.80 -1.02
N ARG A 40 0.15 -9.54 -0.72
CA ARG A 40 1.30 -9.15 0.11
C ARG A 40 0.87 -8.19 1.21
N VAL A 41 1.53 -8.29 2.37
CA VAL A 41 1.46 -7.26 3.40
C VAL A 41 2.57 -6.27 3.10
N MET A 42 2.22 -5.00 2.97
CA MET A 42 3.17 -3.92 2.63
C MET A 42 3.04 -2.78 3.62
N ARG A 43 4.17 -2.17 3.97
CA ARG A 43 4.19 -1.00 4.85
C ARG A 43 3.68 0.22 4.09
N VAL A 44 2.87 1.05 4.74
CA VAL A 44 2.40 2.31 4.15
C VAL A 44 3.17 3.51 4.69
N HIS A 45 3.29 4.54 3.88
CA HIS A 45 3.85 5.85 4.24
C HIS A 45 3.04 6.98 3.60
N GLY A 46 3.11 8.17 4.21
CA GLY A 46 2.39 9.36 3.76
C GLY A 46 3.08 10.02 2.57
N ALA A 47 2.30 10.83 1.85
CA ALA A 47 2.79 11.78 0.85
C ALA A 47 3.66 12.87 1.47
#